data_AF-A0A497QNP0-F1
#
_entry.id   AF-A0A497QNP0-F1
#
_cell.length_a   1.000
_cell.length_b   1.000
_cell.length_c   1.000
_cell.angle_alpha   90.00
_cell.angle_beta   90.00
_cell.angle_gamma   90.00
#
_symmetry.space_group_name_H-M   'P 1'
#
loop_
_entity.id
_entity.type
_entity.pdbx_description
1 polymer ?
#
loop_
_entity_poly.entity_id
_entity_poly.type
_entity_poly.pdbx_seq_one_letter_code
_entity_poly.pdbx_strand_id
1 'polypeptide(L)'
;MSFDINKFETTTFKERTFDVKVPELKDFYAEDEKAIWQVRGLTGEELAIVNEAISTNQNLSALVSAITSKVTEEKIQAIKEAMGLPSDSVPTDIVRRISMLVQGSTNPECSQELAVKIARVHPTIFFKITNKIIELTGIGQLGE
;
A
#
# COMPACT_ATOMS: atom_id res chain seq x y z
N MET A 1 -2.43 22.34 28.48
CA MET A 1 -3.52 22.77 27.58
C MET A 1 -4.51 21.62 27.47
N SER A 2 -5.81 21.88 27.59
CA SER A 2 -6.86 20.88 27.38
C SER A 2 -7.20 20.75 25.90
N PHE A 3 -7.72 19.59 25.49
CA PHE A 3 -8.21 19.36 24.13
C PHE A 3 -9.54 20.11 23.89
N ASP A 4 -9.64 20.84 22.79
CA ASP A 4 -10.83 21.60 22.41
C ASP A 4 -11.74 20.74 21.51
N ILE A 5 -12.77 20.14 22.13
CA ILE A 5 -13.70 19.22 21.48
C ILE A 5 -14.51 19.96 20.40
N ASN A 6 -15.07 21.12 20.73
CA ASN A 6 -15.93 21.87 19.82
C ASN A 6 -15.16 22.31 18.57
N LYS A 7 -13.90 22.76 18.75
CA LYS A 7 -13.04 23.09 17.63
C LYS A 7 -12.75 21.87 16.77
N PHE A 8 -12.41 20.73 17.36
CA PHE A 8 -12.11 19.53 16.60
C PHE A 8 -13.32 19.02 15.80
N GLU A 9 -14.50 18.95 16.40
CA GLU A 9 -15.73 18.45 15.75
C GLU A 9 -16.23 19.35 14.62
N THR A 10 -15.93 20.65 14.66
CA THR A 10 -16.33 21.63 13.62
C THR A 10 -15.28 21.88 12.56
N THR A 11 -14.05 21.37 12.75
CA THR A 11 -12.96 21.51 11.78
C THR A 11 -13.20 20.59 10.59
N THR A 12 -13.01 21.11 9.38
CA THR A 12 -13.03 20.27 8.17
C THR A 12 -11.67 19.64 7.99
N PHE A 13 -11.62 18.32 7.84
CA PHE A 13 -10.38 17.60 7.63
C PHE A 13 -10.23 17.17 6.18
N LYS A 14 -9.02 17.38 5.63
CA LYS A 14 -8.63 16.90 4.29
C LYS A 14 -7.50 15.91 4.37
N GLU A 15 -7.47 15.02 3.39
CA GLU A 15 -6.41 14.04 3.24
C GLU A 15 -5.06 14.73 3.02
N ARG A 16 -4.04 14.27 3.74
CA ARG A 16 -2.67 14.71 3.49
C ARG A 16 -2.11 13.92 2.34
N THR A 17 -1.70 14.61 1.29
CA THR A 17 -0.97 14.03 0.17
C THR A 17 0.52 14.37 0.24
N PHE A 18 1.35 13.52 -0.34
CA PHE A 18 2.79 13.75 -0.44
C PHE A 18 3.37 13.16 -1.73
N ASP A 19 4.27 13.93 -2.34
CA ASP A 19 4.98 13.56 -3.56
C ASP A 19 6.29 12.84 -3.22
N VAL A 20 6.30 11.51 -3.34
CA VAL A 20 7.49 10.69 -3.12
C VAL A 20 8.31 10.65 -4.40
N LYS A 21 9.51 11.25 -4.38
CA LYS A 21 10.45 11.17 -5.52
C LYS A 21 10.92 9.73 -5.72
N VAL A 22 10.78 9.19 -6.92
CA VAL A 22 11.16 7.82 -7.31
C VAL A 22 12.03 7.84 -8.58
N PRO A 23 13.21 8.50 -8.57
CA PRO A 23 14.08 8.61 -9.74
C PRO A 23 14.51 7.24 -10.32
N GLU A 24 14.46 6.18 -9.51
CA GLU A 24 14.75 4.80 -9.90
C GLU A 24 13.68 4.22 -10.83
N LEU A 25 12.49 4.81 -10.88
CA LEU A 25 11.39 4.45 -11.77
C LEU A 25 11.29 5.37 -13.00
N LYS A 26 12.25 6.27 -13.22
CA LYS A 26 12.20 7.28 -14.28
C LYS A 26 11.88 6.73 -15.68
N ASP A 27 12.33 5.51 -15.98
CA ASP A 27 12.15 4.88 -17.29
C ASP A 27 10.67 4.51 -17.57
N PHE A 28 9.81 4.57 -16.54
CA PHE A 28 8.37 4.36 -16.63
C PHE A 28 7.55 5.67 -16.65
N TYR A 29 8.23 6.82 -16.64
CA TYR A 29 7.62 8.15 -16.81
C TYR A 29 7.96 8.70 -18.20
N ALA A 30 7.21 9.71 -18.65
CA ALA A 30 7.56 10.42 -19.90
C ALA A 30 8.91 11.14 -19.77
N GLU A 31 9.63 11.34 -20.89
CA GLU A 31 11.02 11.86 -20.91
C GLU A 31 11.20 13.19 -20.16
N ASP A 32 10.16 14.03 -20.10
CA ASP A 32 10.20 15.35 -19.46
C ASP A 32 9.49 15.40 -18.09
N GLU A 33 8.99 14.26 -17.60
CA GLU A 33 8.27 14.21 -16.32
C GLU A 33 9.18 13.82 -15.15
N LYS A 34 8.96 14.49 -14.01
CA LYS A 34 9.61 14.09 -12.77
C LYS A 34 8.99 12.79 -12.28
N ALA A 35 9.82 11.77 -12.09
CA ALA A 35 9.42 10.50 -11.49
C ALA A 35 8.97 10.70 -10.03
N ILE A 36 7.67 10.96 -9.86
CA ILE A 36 7.02 11.25 -8.58
C ILE A 36 5.87 10.26 -8.41
N TRP A 37 5.81 9.68 -7.22
CA TRP A 37 4.73 8.81 -6.77
C TRP A 37 3.95 9.54 -5.69
N GLN A 38 2.70 9.87 -5.97
CA GLN A 38 1.84 10.56 -5.01
C GLN A 38 1.11 9.57 -4.12
N VAL A 39 1.15 9.84 -2.82
CA VAL A 39 0.48 9.05 -1.80
C VAL A 39 -0.30 9.92 -0.82
N ARG A 40 -1.22 9.31 -0.09
CA ARG A 40 -1.93 9.92 1.03
C ARG A 40 -1.86 9.07 2.30
N GLY A 41 -2.18 9.70 3.43
CA GLY A 41 -2.46 8.99 4.67
C GLY A 41 -3.78 8.23 4.58
N LEU A 42 -3.88 7.12 5.32
CA LEU A 42 -5.08 6.29 5.36
C LEU A 42 -6.08 6.78 6.41
N THR A 43 -7.37 6.57 6.15
CA THR A 43 -8.43 6.71 7.15
C THR A 43 -8.44 5.53 8.12
N GLY A 44 -9.20 5.63 9.21
CA GLY A 44 -9.36 4.53 10.16
C GLY A 44 -9.98 3.28 9.54
N GLU A 45 -10.93 3.45 8.60
CA GLU A 45 -11.56 2.36 7.85
C GLU A 45 -10.54 1.66 6.94
N GLU A 46 -9.77 2.41 6.17
CA GLU A 46 -8.75 1.86 5.27
C GLU A 46 -7.63 1.16 6.05
N LEU A 47 -7.24 1.71 7.20
CA LEU A 47 -6.30 1.05 8.09
C LEU A 47 -6.86 -0.24 8.68
N ALA A 48 -8.18 -0.31 8.95
CA ALA A 48 -8.84 -1.54 9.35
C ALA A 48 -8.81 -2.59 8.23
N ILE A 49 -9.09 -2.20 6.98
CA ILE A 49 -8.97 -3.07 5.79
C ILE A 49 -7.53 -3.61 5.66
N VAL A 50 -6.53 -2.75 5.83
CA VAL A 50 -5.11 -3.15 5.82
C VAL A 50 -4.79 -4.16 6.92
N ASN A 51 -5.34 -3.96 8.13
CA ASN A 51 -5.14 -4.89 9.25
C ASN A 51 -5.88 -6.21 9.02
N GLU A 52 -7.08 -6.17 8.46
CA GLU A 52 -7.86 -7.36 8.11
C GLU A 52 -7.17 -8.17 7.01
N ALA A 53 -6.52 -7.52 6.05
CA ALA A 53 -5.70 -8.20 5.05
C ALA A 53 -4.57 -9.05 5.67
N ILE A 54 -4.17 -8.76 6.92
CA ILE A 54 -3.20 -9.56 7.71
C ILE A 54 -3.90 -10.74 8.41
N SER A 55 -5.07 -10.53 9.04
CA SER A 55 -5.79 -11.59 9.74
C SER A 55 -6.43 -12.59 8.78
N THR A 56 -7.03 -12.09 7.70
CA THR A 56 -7.55 -12.89 6.59
C THR A 56 -6.42 -13.51 5.78
N ASN A 57 -5.16 -13.06 5.93
CA ASN A 57 -4.01 -13.72 5.34
C ASN A 57 -3.73 -15.12 5.91
N GLN A 58 -4.20 -15.43 7.13
CA GLN A 58 -4.21 -16.82 7.60
C GLN A 58 -5.12 -17.70 6.73
N ASN A 59 -6.07 -17.10 6.00
CA ASN A 59 -6.93 -17.70 4.98
C ASN A 59 -6.62 -17.19 3.55
N LEU A 60 -5.43 -16.61 3.28
CA LEU A 60 -5.08 -16.12 1.93
C LEU A 60 -5.15 -17.24 0.89
N SER A 61 -4.99 -18.50 1.30
CA SER A 61 -5.22 -19.68 0.46
C SER A 61 -6.61 -19.67 -0.19
N ALA A 62 -7.65 -19.21 0.51
CA ALA A 62 -9.02 -19.18 0.02
C ALA A 62 -9.36 -17.93 -0.81
N LEU A 63 -8.77 -16.77 -0.51
CA LEU A 63 -8.96 -15.54 -1.32
C LEU A 63 -8.14 -15.55 -2.59
N VAL A 64 -6.94 -16.13 -2.55
CA VAL A 64 -6.20 -16.50 -3.74
C VAL A 64 -7.04 -17.44 -4.60
N SER A 65 -7.77 -18.40 -4.02
CA SER A 65 -8.68 -19.30 -4.74
C SER A 65 -9.98 -18.63 -5.25
N ALA A 66 -10.48 -17.60 -4.56
CA ALA A 66 -11.73 -16.90 -4.92
C ALA A 66 -11.53 -15.77 -5.94
N ILE A 67 -10.35 -15.15 -5.98
CA ILE A 67 -9.96 -14.15 -6.99
C ILE A 67 -9.62 -14.85 -8.33
N THR A 68 -9.36 -16.16 -8.30
CA THR A 68 -8.90 -16.94 -9.45
C THR A 68 -9.92 -17.92 -10.01
N SER A 69 -11.13 -17.45 -10.33
CA SER A 69 -11.99 -18.19 -11.27
C SER A 69 -11.33 -18.39 -12.66
N LYS A 70 -10.13 -17.83 -12.90
CA LYS A 70 -9.32 -18.04 -14.12
C LYS A 70 -7.81 -18.27 -13.94
N VAL A 71 -7.28 -18.55 -12.74
CA VAL A 71 -5.83 -18.80 -12.56
C VAL A 71 -5.55 -19.96 -11.60
N THR A 72 -4.76 -20.94 -12.04
CA THR A 72 -4.48 -22.19 -11.30
C THR A 72 -3.50 -21.99 -10.14
N GLU A 73 -3.55 -22.89 -9.15
CA GLU A 73 -2.62 -22.99 -8.01
C GLU A 73 -1.13 -22.88 -8.41
N GLU A 74 -0.79 -23.31 -9.63
CA GLU A 74 0.54 -23.23 -10.23
C GLU A 74 1.08 -21.81 -10.37
N LYS A 75 0.25 -20.79 -10.67
CA LYS A 75 0.77 -19.41 -10.79
C LYS A 75 1.09 -18.78 -9.43
N ILE A 76 0.39 -19.21 -8.39
CA ILE A 76 0.62 -18.73 -7.02
C ILE A 76 1.93 -19.30 -6.50
N GLN A 77 2.14 -20.59 -6.75
CA GLN A 77 3.42 -21.24 -6.52
C GLN A 77 4.53 -20.55 -7.34
N ALA A 78 4.28 -20.20 -8.60
CA ALA A 78 5.23 -19.46 -9.43
C ALA A 78 5.56 -18.05 -8.89
N ILE A 79 4.62 -17.36 -8.23
CA ILE A 79 4.86 -16.07 -7.57
C ILE A 79 5.70 -16.25 -6.29
N LYS A 80 5.42 -17.28 -5.48
CA LYS A 80 6.22 -17.62 -4.30
C LYS A 80 7.67 -17.98 -4.70
N GLU A 81 7.83 -18.80 -5.73
CA GLU A 81 9.12 -19.20 -6.29
C GLU A 81 9.87 -18.01 -6.92
N ALA A 82 9.16 -17.17 -7.65
CA ALA A 82 9.65 -15.92 -8.23
C ALA A 82 10.24 -14.94 -7.20
N MET A 83 9.76 -15.01 -5.95
CA MET A 83 10.21 -14.19 -4.83
C MET A 83 11.19 -14.91 -3.90
N GLY A 84 11.53 -16.18 -4.18
CA GLY A 84 12.44 -16.99 -3.37
C GLY A 84 11.94 -17.25 -1.94
N LEU A 85 10.62 -17.19 -1.72
CA LEU A 85 10.02 -17.36 -0.39
C LEU A 85 9.74 -18.83 -0.09
N PRO A 86 9.99 -19.31 1.14
CA PRO A 86 9.54 -20.62 1.57
C PRO A 86 8.00 -20.72 1.53
N SER A 87 7.49 -21.92 1.27
CA SER A 87 6.10 -22.24 0.96
C SER A 87 5.06 -21.77 2.00
N ASP A 88 5.49 -21.55 3.25
CA ASP A 88 4.61 -21.57 4.43
C ASP A 88 4.30 -20.20 5.07
N SER A 89 4.88 -19.09 4.62
CA SER A 89 4.31 -17.77 4.95
C SER A 89 4.94 -16.66 4.14
N VAL A 90 4.10 -15.79 3.58
CA VAL A 90 4.55 -14.44 3.20
C VAL A 90 4.71 -13.65 4.50
N PRO A 91 5.83 -12.95 4.72
CA PRO A 91 5.97 -12.08 5.89
C PRO A 91 4.79 -11.11 5.97
N THR A 92 4.11 -11.10 7.12
CA THR A 92 2.89 -10.29 7.36
C THR A 92 3.10 -8.79 7.13
N ASP A 93 4.34 -8.30 7.28
CA ASP A 93 4.70 -6.91 6.95
C ASP A 93 4.58 -6.61 5.45
N ILE A 94 4.96 -7.53 4.57
CA ILE A 94 4.86 -7.33 3.11
C ILE A 94 3.40 -7.26 2.68
N VAL A 95 2.56 -8.16 3.22
CA VAL A 95 1.10 -8.14 3.02
C VAL A 95 0.52 -6.79 3.43
N ARG A 96 0.83 -6.37 4.66
CA ARG A 96 0.36 -5.10 5.22
C ARG A 96 0.74 -3.94 4.29
N ARG A 97 2.00 -3.89 3.86
CA ARG A 97 2.53 -2.83 3.01
C ARG A 97 1.96 -2.84 1.60
N ILE A 98 1.66 -4.01 1.02
CA ILE A 98 0.95 -4.12 -0.25
C ILE A 98 -0.43 -3.50 -0.10
N SER A 99 -1.18 -3.89 0.93
CA SER A 99 -2.52 -3.34 1.17
C SER A 99 -2.47 -1.83 1.44
N MET A 100 -1.45 -1.35 2.18
CA MET A 100 -1.24 0.09 2.40
C MET A 100 -1.00 0.82 1.10
N LEU A 101 -0.19 0.27 0.20
CA LEU A 101 0.11 0.90 -1.08
C LEU A 101 -1.14 0.96 -1.97
N VAL A 102 -1.97 -0.09 -2.00
CA VAL A 102 -3.23 -0.08 -2.75
C VAL A 102 -4.17 1.02 -2.24
N GLN A 103 -4.30 1.18 -0.91
CA GLN A 103 -5.20 2.17 -0.34
C GLN A 103 -4.65 3.61 -0.41
N GLY A 104 -3.34 3.76 -0.22
CA GLY A 104 -2.69 5.06 -0.02
C GLY A 104 -2.07 5.65 -1.27
N SER A 105 -2.07 4.96 -2.41
CA SER A 105 -1.52 5.49 -3.67
C SER A 105 -2.58 6.27 -4.45
N THR A 106 -2.31 7.55 -4.73
CA THR A 106 -3.23 8.41 -5.47
C THR A 106 -2.80 8.62 -6.92
N ASN A 107 -1.49 8.66 -7.18
CA ASN A 107 -0.97 8.72 -8.54
C ASN A 107 0.41 8.03 -8.63
N PRO A 108 0.53 6.91 -9.34
CA PRO A 108 -0.56 6.18 -10.02
C PRO A 108 -1.56 5.59 -9.02
N GLU A 109 -2.79 5.34 -9.46
CA GLU A 109 -3.68 4.43 -8.73
C GLU A 109 -3.02 3.05 -8.69
N CYS A 110 -2.82 2.50 -7.50
CA CYS A 110 -2.04 1.26 -7.36
C CYS A 110 -2.96 0.06 -7.22
N SER A 111 -2.94 -0.82 -8.23
CA SER A 111 -3.53 -2.16 -8.10
C SER A 111 -2.66 -3.07 -7.22
N GLN A 112 -3.23 -4.18 -6.77
CA GLN A 112 -2.50 -5.18 -6.01
C GLN A 112 -1.35 -5.80 -6.83
N GLU A 113 -1.57 -6.04 -8.13
CA GLU A 113 -0.55 -6.57 -9.05
C GLU A 113 0.62 -5.60 -9.19
N LEU A 114 0.33 -4.30 -9.29
CA LEU A 114 1.37 -3.26 -9.37
C LEU A 114 2.17 -3.21 -8.07
N ALA A 115 1.50 -3.25 -6.92
CA ALA A 115 2.14 -3.26 -5.61
C ALA A 115 3.06 -4.48 -5.43
N VAL A 116 2.61 -5.67 -5.82
CA VAL A 116 3.42 -6.91 -5.80
C VAL A 116 4.62 -6.79 -6.74
N LYS A 117 4.41 -6.24 -7.96
CA LYS A 117 5.49 -6.05 -8.93
C LYS A 117 6.56 -5.12 -8.38
N ILE A 118 6.17 -3.98 -7.80
CA ILE A 118 7.11 -3.01 -7.22
C ILE A 118 7.84 -3.60 -6.01
N ALA A 119 7.14 -4.33 -5.13
CA ALA A 119 7.76 -5.03 -4.01
C ALA A 119 8.84 -6.03 -4.48
N ARG A 120 8.62 -6.69 -5.63
CA ARG A 120 9.57 -7.64 -6.20
C ARG A 120 10.75 -6.99 -6.92
N VAL A 121 10.50 -5.98 -7.76
CA VAL A 121 11.54 -5.44 -8.67
C VAL A 121 12.23 -4.19 -8.13
N HIS A 122 11.55 -3.40 -7.29
CA HIS A 122 12.08 -2.18 -6.66
C HIS A 122 11.78 -2.17 -5.15
N PRO A 123 12.27 -3.15 -4.37
CA PRO A 123 11.91 -3.31 -2.96
C PRO A 123 12.22 -2.07 -2.12
N THR A 124 13.36 -1.40 -2.32
CA THR A 124 13.69 -0.17 -1.58
C THR A 124 12.69 0.96 -1.84
N ILE A 125 12.16 1.05 -3.07
CA ILE A 125 11.14 2.02 -3.44
C ILE A 125 9.79 1.66 -2.83
N PHE A 126 9.43 0.38 -2.86
CA PHE A 126 8.25 -0.13 -2.16
C PHE A 126 8.24 0.27 -0.67
N PHE A 127 9.35 0.03 0.05
CA PHE A 127 9.48 0.42 1.45
C PHE A 127 9.45 1.93 1.63
N LYS A 128 10.10 2.70 0.74
CA LYS A 128 10.09 4.17 0.80
C LYS A 128 8.69 4.76 0.66
N ILE A 129 7.92 4.29 -0.31
CA ILE A 129 6.54 4.76 -0.55
C ILE A 129 5.65 4.36 0.63
N THR A 130 5.70 3.09 1.05
CA THR A 130 4.84 2.60 2.13
C THR A 130 5.21 3.18 3.50
N ASN A 131 6.48 3.49 3.76
CA ASN A 131 6.88 4.25 4.95
C ASN A 131 6.28 5.66 4.95
N LYS A 132 6.21 6.33 3.79
CA LYS A 132 5.56 7.63 3.71
C LYS A 132 4.06 7.53 3.99
N ILE A 133 3.38 6.50 3.49
CA ILE A 133 1.96 6.25 3.81
C ILE A 133 1.77 6.06 5.33
N ILE A 134 2.64 5.28 5.98
CA ILE A 134 2.61 5.08 7.44
C ILE A 134 2.79 6.41 8.18
N GLU A 135 3.78 7.21 7.78
CA GLU A 135 4.05 8.53 8.36
C GLU A 135 2.83 9.46 8.23
N LEU A 136 2.25 9.57 7.03
CA LEU A 136 1.07 10.39 6.76
C LEU A 136 -0.16 9.92 7.54
N THR A 137 -0.34 8.61 7.69
CA THR A 137 -1.42 8.02 8.47
C THR A 137 -1.26 8.37 9.96
N GLY A 138 -0.03 8.32 10.48
CA GLY A 138 0.27 8.63 11.89
C GLY A 138 0.03 10.09 12.27
N ILE A 139 0.24 11.03 11.36
CA ILE A 139 -0.03 12.47 11.59
C ILE A 139 -1.50 12.86 11.42
N GLY A 140 -2.32 11.93 10.92
CA GLY A 140 -3.75 12.16 10.65
C GLY A 140 -4.01 13.17 9.52
N GLN A 141 -5.27 13.53 9.34
CA GLN A 141 -5.68 14.49 8.30
C GLN A 141 -5.27 15.94 8.64
N LEU A 142 -5.27 16.81 7.64
CA LEU A 142 -5.03 18.24 7.83
C LEU A 142 -6.36 18.92 8.18
N GLY A 143 -6.44 19.54 9.35
CA GLY A 143 -7.58 20.39 9.70
C GLY A 143 -7.43 21.76 9.04
N GLU A 144 -8.47 22.21 8.33
CA GLU A 144 -8.61 23.55 7.76
C GLU A 144 -9.52 24.44 8.61
#